data_AF-A0A8H7D6P9-F1
#
_entry.id   AF-A0A8H7D6P9-F1
#
_cell.length_a   1.000
_cell.length_b   1.000
_cell.length_c   1.000
_cell.angle_alpha   90.00
_cell.angle_beta   90.00
_cell.angle_gamma   90.00
#
_symmetry.space_group_name_H-M   'P 1'
#
loop_
_entity.id
_entity.type
_entity.pdbx_description
1 polymer ?
#
loop_
_entity_poly.entity_id
_entity_poly.type
_entity_poly.pdbx_seq_one_letter_code
_entity_poly.pdbx_strand_id
1 'polypeptide(L)'
;MSRSDSEYVLCTCSQCLQLDSKGYPQQKRIERRHRRNDARDARGTTTPFALHPTGLSAASDQQSAAASLHDSLPYDNFYSHSDSDTSLHDGEDNSSDDDFLWPILDPELKEPVYLSFSSDSKAGSASGGSSDAESSDDEEHRPASPTDSETHDITDDPLFRSRASLFNAFQAGSQSMVPDDENDQPWAFNDHPAIRHAYIRVFLDAAFKGMKHESAASMLDGFRVVFESAAAAGVEYPGLSNFARTLPTVEKRLGVSTDSLITYFFLCNVCWKPHSPSELANLDSPNCDQLNCDGKLYTVKRLSSGVEKRTPVLTLPFVPPEKAIQRMCLQPGKVAQWQEWRGSEDVVGPMPPSTLTGYDAFTDLDLPMKDISDGWGWRAVQAGLERRRNGKWEIRDVDVTEAKQRFVALPNGIIVQINIDWCVHSSFNTTKSMVVFFAGFKP
;
A
#
# COMPACT_ATOMS: atom_id res chain seq x y z
N MET A 1 7.72 15.00 -39.25
CA MET A 1 8.40 14.02 -38.38
C MET A 1 7.76 12.67 -38.63
N SER A 2 8.45 11.78 -39.35
CA SER A 2 8.01 10.42 -39.61
C SER A 2 7.97 9.63 -38.30
N ARG A 3 6.86 8.95 -38.03
CA ARG A 3 6.78 7.97 -36.93
C ARG A 3 7.80 6.88 -37.20
N SER A 4 8.65 6.57 -36.23
CA SER A 4 9.57 5.44 -36.32
C SER A 4 8.77 4.15 -36.40
N ASP A 5 8.97 3.38 -37.46
CA ASP A 5 8.42 2.04 -37.59
C ASP A 5 8.95 1.19 -36.43
N SER A 6 8.05 0.75 -35.55
CA SER A 6 8.41 -0.14 -34.45
C SER A 6 8.87 -1.47 -35.03
N GLU A 7 10.16 -1.77 -34.93
CA GLU A 7 10.77 -3.00 -35.41
C GLU A 7 10.26 -4.21 -34.62
N TYR A 8 9.47 -5.06 -35.29
CA TYR A 8 9.02 -6.34 -34.74
C TYR A 8 10.11 -7.39 -34.98
N VAL A 9 10.36 -8.23 -33.97
CA VAL A 9 11.34 -9.32 -34.03
C VAL A 9 10.63 -10.64 -33.76
N LEU A 10 11.02 -11.69 -34.47
CA LEU A 10 10.51 -13.03 -34.25
C LEU A 10 10.97 -13.55 -32.88
N CYS A 11 10.03 -13.89 -31.99
CA CYS A 11 10.34 -14.46 -30.69
C CYS A 11 10.37 -16.00 -30.76
N THR A 12 11.53 -16.59 -30.47
CA THR A 12 11.76 -18.05 -30.46
C THR A 12 11.77 -18.65 -29.06
N CYS A 13 11.08 -18.03 -28.09
CA CYS A 13 11.02 -18.54 -26.72
C CYS A 13 10.13 -19.80 -26.64
N SER A 14 10.29 -20.57 -25.57
CA SER A 14 9.55 -21.82 -25.36
C SER A 14 8.02 -21.63 -25.44
N GLN A 15 7.51 -20.53 -24.89
CA GLN A 15 6.08 -20.18 -24.90
C GLN A 15 5.57 -19.75 -26.28
N CYS A 16 6.38 -19.05 -27.08
CA CYS A 16 5.96 -18.61 -28.42
C CYS A 16 6.07 -19.74 -29.45
N LEU A 17 6.99 -20.69 -29.27
CA LEU A 17 7.13 -21.88 -30.10
C LEU A 17 6.01 -22.90 -29.89
N GLN A 18 5.41 -22.94 -28.70
CA GLN A 18 4.25 -23.80 -28.41
C GLN A 18 2.97 -23.39 -29.16
N LEU A 19 2.89 -22.13 -29.62
CA LEU A 19 1.73 -21.59 -30.31
C LEU A 19 1.83 -21.68 -31.85
N ASP A 20 3.05 -21.83 -32.40
CA ASP A 20 3.38 -21.93 -33.83
C ASP A 20 4.87 -22.27 -33.98
N SER A 21 5.24 -23.22 -34.84
CA SER A 21 6.65 -23.59 -35.13
C SER A 21 7.46 -22.46 -35.78
N LYS A 22 6.82 -21.40 -36.27
CA LYS A 22 7.45 -20.23 -36.92
C LYS A 22 7.67 -19.05 -35.96
N GLY A 23 7.15 -19.07 -34.74
CA GLY A 23 7.26 -17.96 -33.77
C GLY A 23 6.49 -16.70 -34.17
N TYR A 24 6.14 -15.85 -33.20
CA TYR A 24 5.33 -14.65 -33.45
C TYR A 24 6.20 -13.39 -33.55
N PRO A 25 5.89 -12.45 -34.48
CA PRO A 25 6.47 -11.12 -34.46
C PRO A 25 6.00 -10.38 -33.22
N GLN A 26 6.94 -10.04 -32.34
CA GLN A 26 6.69 -9.33 -31.08
C GLN A 26 7.57 -8.08 -31.03
N GLN A 27 7.13 -7.07 -30.28
CA GLN A 27 7.99 -5.93 -29.98
C GLN A 27 9.23 -6.42 -29.20
N LYS A 28 10.43 -5.90 -29.51
CA LYS A 28 11.71 -6.27 -28.85
C LYS A 28 11.64 -6.34 -27.32
N ARG A 29 10.81 -5.49 -26.70
CA ARG A 29 10.59 -5.46 -25.24
C ARG A 29 9.92 -6.73 -24.72
N ILE A 30 8.95 -7.27 -25.46
CA ILE A 30 8.21 -8.49 -25.12
C ILE A 30 9.12 -9.70 -25.28
N GLU A 31 9.86 -9.78 -26.38
CA GLU A 31 10.84 -10.84 -26.63
C GLU A 31 11.89 -10.92 -25.50
N ARG A 32 12.46 -9.78 -25.07
CA ARG A 32 13.41 -9.73 -23.95
C ARG A 32 12.79 -10.22 -22.64
N ARG A 33 11.51 -9.94 -22.40
CA ARG A 33 10.80 -10.42 -21.20
C ARG A 33 10.65 -11.93 -21.24
N HIS A 34 10.24 -12.49 -22.38
CA HIS A 34 10.08 -13.93 -22.55
C HIS A 34 11.40 -14.68 -22.39
N ARG A 35 12.49 -14.20 -23.00
CA ARG A 35 13.82 -14.79 -22.82
C ARG A 35 14.30 -14.80 -21.36
N ARG A 36 13.97 -13.75 -20.59
CA ARG A 36 14.31 -13.71 -19.15
C ARG A 36 13.51 -14.72 -18.34
N ASN A 37 12.25 -14.97 -18.70
CA ASN A 37 11.42 -15.99 -18.05
C ASN A 37 11.92 -17.40 -18.39
N ASP A 38 12.19 -17.69 -19.66
CA ASP A 38 12.80 -18.97 -20.08
C ASP A 38 14.12 -19.23 -19.32
N ALA A 39 14.96 -18.19 -19.15
CA ALA A 39 16.21 -18.30 -18.41
C ALA A 39 16.06 -18.45 -16.89
N ARG A 40 14.89 -18.13 -16.33
CA ARG A 40 14.55 -18.41 -14.92
C ARG A 40 14.05 -19.83 -14.77
N ASP A 41 13.17 -20.26 -15.67
CA ASP A 41 12.61 -21.61 -15.66
C ASP A 41 13.71 -22.66 -15.88
N ALA A 42 14.67 -22.39 -16.77
CA ALA A 42 15.83 -23.26 -16.97
C ALA A 42 16.75 -23.40 -15.74
N ARG A 43 16.68 -22.48 -14.77
CA ARG A 43 17.45 -22.56 -13.51
C ARG A 43 16.68 -23.25 -12.39
N GLY A 44 15.36 -23.37 -12.51
CA GLY A 44 14.49 -23.96 -11.48
C GLY A 44 14.48 -25.49 -11.47
N THR A 45 14.95 -26.15 -12.53
CA THR A 45 14.70 -27.59 -12.77
C THR A 45 15.76 -28.53 -12.20
N THR A 46 16.73 -28.07 -11.40
CA THR A 46 17.81 -28.93 -10.87
C THR A 46 17.97 -28.81 -9.37
N THR A 47 17.02 -29.39 -8.61
CA THR A 47 17.32 -30.01 -7.31
C THR A 47 16.41 -31.21 -7.09
N PRO A 48 16.93 -32.45 -7.05
CA PRO A 48 16.15 -33.60 -6.61
C PRO A 48 16.01 -33.56 -5.08
N PHE A 49 14.76 -33.50 -4.60
CA PHE A 49 14.41 -33.61 -3.19
C PHE A 49 14.76 -35.03 -2.69
N ALA A 50 15.80 -35.14 -1.87
CA ALA A 50 16.10 -36.36 -1.13
C ALA A 50 15.21 -36.42 0.12
N LEU A 51 14.30 -37.40 0.16
CA LEU A 51 13.48 -37.71 1.33
C LEU A 51 14.33 -38.46 2.37
N HIS A 52 14.55 -37.84 3.53
CA HIS A 52 15.05 -38.54 4.71
C HIS A 52 13.87 -39.13 5.50
N PRO A 53 13.89 -40.43 5.86
CA PRO A 53 12.94 -41.02 6.79
C PRO A 53 13.43 -40.82 8.23
N THR A 54 12.67 -40.10 9.05
CA THR A 54 12.85 -40.10 10.51
C THR A 54 11.92 -41.13 11.15
N GLY A 55 12.55 -42.04 11.89
CA GLY A 55 11.92 -43.19 12.50
C GLY A 55 10.98 -42.85 13.65
N LEU A 56 9.93 -43.66 13.72
CA LEU A 56 8.98 -43.79 14.83
C LEU A 56 9.68 -44.33 16.07
N SER A 57 9.46 -43.68 17.22
CA SER A 57 9.70 -44.22 18.56
C SER A 57 8.38 -44.19 19.31
N ALA A 58 7.92 -45.38 19.70
CA ALA A 58 6.71 -45.60 20.47
C ALA A 58 6.95 -45.32 21.96
N ALA A 59 6.02 -44.62 22.60
CA ALA A 59 5.83 -44.71 24.05
C ALA A 59 4.33 -44.59 24.36
N SER A 60 3.81 -45.67 24.94
CA SER A 60 2.44 -45.89 25.39
C SER A 60 2.20 -45.33 26.80
N ASP A 61 0.98 -44.85 26.99
CA ASP A 61 0.11 -44.91 28.18
C ASP A 61 0.59 -44.35 29.54
N GLN A 62 -0.15 -43.37 30.08
CA GLN A 62 -1.11 -43.58 31.18
C GLN A 62 -1.86 -42.29 31.62
N GLN A 63 -3.21 -42.40 31.58
CA GLN A 63 -4.22 -42.01 32.59
C GLN A 63 -4.36 -40.56 33.12
N SER A 64 -5.45 -39.92 32.67
CA SER A 64 -6.57 -39.30 33.41
C SER A 64 -6.34 -38.50 34.71
N ALA A 65 -6.74 -37.22 34.70
CA ALA A 65 -7.60 -36.62 35.72
C ALA A 65 -8.22 -35.30 35.22
N ALA A 66 -9.53 -35.13 35.45
CA ALA A 66 -10.29 -33.90 35.25
C ALA A 66 -10.15 -32.96 36.46
N ALA A 67 -10.01 -31.65 36.23
CA ALA A 67 -10.41 -30.61 37.19
C ALA A 67 -10.52 -29.22 36.54
N SER A 68 -11.74 -28.67 36.62
CA SER A 68 -12.20 -27.28 36.79
C SER A 68 -11.36 -26.07 36.34
N LEU A 69 -12.07 -25.24 35.56
CA LEU A 69 -12.03 -23.77 35.48
C LEU A 69 -11.59 -23.00 36.74
N HIS A 70 -10.66 -22.04 36.56
CA HIS A 70 -10.72 -20.62 36.95
C HIS A 70 -9.47 -19.96 36.31
N ASP A 71 -9.64 -19.05 35.35
CA ASP A 71 -9.70 -17.59 35.52
C ASP A 71 -8.36 -16.96 35.92
N SER A 72 -8.00 -15.84 35.26
CA SER A 72 -6.74 -15.05 35.33
C SER A 72 -5.62 -15.45 34.36
N LEU A 73 -5.62 -14.89 33.15
CA LEU A 73 -4.40 -14.73 32.35
C LEU A 73 -3.67 -13.45 32.80
N PRO A 74 -2.40 -13.51 33.22
CA PRO A 74 -1.62 -12.32 33.50
C PRO A 74 -1.16 -11.68 32.19
N TYR A 75 -1.45 -10.40 32.04
CA TYR A 75 -0.90 -9.53 31.00
C TYR A 75 0.54 -9.20 31.42
N ASP A 76 1.52 -9.99 30.98
CA ASP A 76 2.92 -9.71 31.24
C ASP A 76 3.43 -8.59 30.33
N ASN A 77 3.85 -7.50 30.98
CA ASN A 77 4.60 -6.39 30.44
C ASN A 77 5.94 -6.87 29.85
N PHE A 78 5.98 -7.13 28.55
CA PHE A 78 7.23 -7.16 27.79
C PHE A 78 7.53 -5.75 27.28
N TYR A 79 8.20 -4.92 28.09
CA TYR A 79 9.07 -3.81 27.64
C TYR A 79 9.72 -3.14 28.88
N SER A 80 10.74 -3.78 29.46
CA SER A 80 11.81 -3.08 30.19
C SER A 80 12.96 -4.05 30.48
N HIS A 81 13.98 -4.05 29.63
CA HIS A 81 15.34 -4.39 30.04
C HIS A 81 16.29 -3.49 29.25
N SER A 82 16.59 -2.34 29.85
CA SER A 82 17.78 -1.56 29.58
C SER A 82 18.90 -2.15 30.41
N ASP A 83 19.72 -3.01 29.81
CA ASP A 83 21.02 -3.37 30.38
C ASP A 83 22.11 -2.79 29.48
N SER A 84 22.69 -1.72 30.00
CA SER A 84 23.97 -1.17 29.61
C SER A 84 25.07 -2.16 29.98
N ASP A 85 25.73 -2.74 28.99
CA ASP A 85 27.07 -3.28 29.18
C ASP A 85 27.96 -2.91 27.99
N THR A 86 28.77 -1.89 28.25
CA THR A 86 29.92 -1.49 27.44
C THR A 86 31.03 -2.51 27.63
N SER A 87 31.32 -3.31 26.60
CA SER A 87 32.61 -3.98 26.48
C SER A 87 33.27 -3.60 25.16
N LEU A 88 34.41 -2.90 25.31
CA LEU A 88 35.37 -2.59 24.27
C LEU A 88 35.93 -3.89 23.70
N HIS A 89 35.70 -4.12 22.41
CA HIS A 89 36.51 -5.04 21.62
C HIS A 89 37.02 -4.31 20.38
N ASP A 90 38.30 -3.95 20.45
CA ASP A 90 39.09 -3.53 19.30
C ASP A 90 39.23 -4.70 18.33
N GLY A 91 38.83 -4.48 17.08
CA GLY A 91 38.96 -5.41 15.96
C GLY A 91 39.26 -4.64 14.69
N GLU A 92 40.53 -4.70 14.28
CA GLU A 92 41.12 -4.06 13.10
C GLU A 92 40.58 -4.63 11.77
N ASP A 93 40.53 -3.75 10.77
CA ASP A 93 40.77 -3.93 9.33
C ASP A 93 40.17 -5.13 8.57
N ASN A 94 39.20 -4.82 7.70
CA ASN A 94 39.32 -4.88 6.23
C ASN A 94 37.93 -5.06 5.60
N SER A 95 37.51 -4.14 4.73
CA SER A 95 37.15 -4.48 3.33
C SER A 95 36.50 -3.30 2.60
N SER A 96 37.18 -2.88 1.53
CA SER A 96 36.65 -2.41 0.24
C SER A 96 35.57 -1.33 0.22
N ASP A 97 36.04 -0.13 -0.11
CA ASP A 97 35.28 0.92 -0.79
C ASP A 97 34.66 0.38 -2.10
N ASP A 98 33.38 0.06 -2.08
CA ASP A 98 32.56 -0.07 -3.28
C ASP A 98 31.87 1.28 -3.55
N ASP A 99 32.46 2.04 -4.46
CA ASP A 99 31.91 3.27 -5.05
C ASP A 99 30.56 3.01 -5.71
N PHE A 100 29.48 3.27 -4.97
CA PHE A 100 28.11 3.27 -5.49
C PHE A 100 27.85 4.55 -6.31
N LEU A 101 28.44 4.60 -7.50
CA LEU A 101 28.16 5.61 -8.52
C LEU A 101 26.72 5.46 -9.02
N TRP A 102 25.84 6.36 -8.58
CA TRP A 102 24.54 6.57 -9.20
C TRP A 102 24.74 6.93 -10.69
N PRO A 103 24.05 6.26 -11.64
CA PRO A 103 24.20 6.60 -13.05
C PRO A 103 23.67 8.01 -13.29
N ILE A 104 24.55 8.89 -13.77
CA ILE A 104 24.20 10.17 -14.38
C ILE A 104 23.18 9.87 -15.49
N LEU A 105 21.95 10.34 -15.31
CA LEU A 105 20.87 10.20 -16.28
C LEU A 105 21.17 11.06 -17.52
N ASP A 106 21.13 10.39 -18.67
CA ASP A 106 21.29 10.95 -20.02
C ASP A 106 20.20 12.01 -20.33
N PRO A 107 20.56 13.26 -20.65
CA PRO A 107 19.59 14.35 -20.85
C PRO A 107 18.78 14.28 -22.16
N GLU A 108 18.93 13.26 -23.00
CA GLU A 108 18.22 13.16 -24.29
C GLU A 108 16.90 12.35 -24.28
N LEU A 109 16.44 11.82 -23.16
CA LEU A 109 15.13 11.16 -23.08
C LEU A 109 13.98 12.18 -22.97
N LYS A 110 13.52 12.66 -24.13
CA LYS A 110 12.20 13.31 -24.31
C LYS A 110 11.09 12.28 -24.05
N GLU A 111 10.71 12.14 -22.79
CA GLU A 111 9.35 11.97 -22.25
C GLU A 111 9.46 11.36 -20.85
N PRO A 112 8.83 11.95 -19.81
CA PRO A 112 8.84 11.36 -18.49
C PRO A 112 8.12 10.00 -18.54
N VAL A 113 8.86 8.93 -18.26
CA VAL A 113 8.32 7.58 -18.07
C VAL A 113 7.47 7.62 -16.80
N TYR A 114 6.19 7.96 -16.96
CA TYR A 114 5.20 7.75 -15.91
C TYR A 114 5.08 6.26 -15.66
N LEU A 115 5.22 5.85 -14.39
CA LEU A 115 5.02 4.48 -13.93
C LEU A 115 3.55 4.08 -14.13
N SER A 116 3.21 3.62 -15.33
CA SER A 116 1.92 2.95 -15.57
C SER A 116 2.00 1.55 -14.96
N PHE A 117 1.49 1.40 -13.74
CA PHE A 117 1.25 0.09 -13.14
C PHE A 117 0.05 -0.56 -13.85
N SER A 118 0.32 -1.26 -14.96
CA SER A 118 -0.67 -2.06 -15.67
C SER A 118 -0.66 -3.48 -15.11
N SER A 119 -1.64 -3.77 -14.26
CA SER A 119 -1.96 -5.11 -13.77
C SER A 119 -3.37 -5.47 -14.24
N ASP A 120 -3.57 -5.55 -15.55
CA ASP A 120 -4.77 -6.12 -16.15
C ASP A 120 -4.47 -7.58 -16.54
N SER A 121 -4.99 -8.51 -15.74
CA SER A 121 -5.08 -9.94 -16.09
C SER A 121 -5.97 -10.07 -17.32
N LYS A 122 -5.39 -10.42 -18.47
CA LYS A 122 -6.12 -10.70 -19.71
C LYS A 122 -6.95 -11.97 -19.53
N ALA A 123 -8.26 -11.84 -19.34
CA ALA A 123 -9.20 -12.91 -19.64
C ALA A 123 -9.30 -13.07 -21.16
N GLY A 124 -8.80 -14.19 -21.68
CA GLY A 124 -8.83 -14.52 -23.11
C GLY A 124 -10.18 -15.15 -23.48
N SER A 125 -11.00 -14.44 -24.26
CA SER A 125 -12.15 -15.02 -24.95
C SER A 125 -11.83 -15.01 -26.45
N ALA A 126 -11.44 -16.16 -26.99
CA ALA A 126 -11.25 -16.37 -28.42
C ALA A 126 -12.52 -16.98 -29.00
N SER A 127 -13.33 -16.17 -29.69
CA SER A 127 -14.40 -16.63 -30.58
C SER A 127 -14.03 -16.23 -32.01
N GLY A 128 -13.47 -17.17 -32.77
CA GLY A 128 -13.20 -17.03 -34.19
C GLY A 128 -13.99 -18.10 -34.96
N GLY A 129 -15.11 -17.69 -35.56
CA GLY A 129 -15.80 -18.47 -36.56
C GLY A 129 -15.20 -18.24 -37.94
N SER A 130 -14.93 -19.32 -38.67
CA SER A 130 -14.75 -19.34 -40.12
C SER A 130 -15.15 -20.72 -40.62
N SER A 131 -16.02 -20.73 -41.61
CA SER A 131 -16.53 -21.92 -42.30
C SER A 131 -15.57 -22.42 -43.37
N ASP A 132 -15.82 -23.68 -43.75
CA ASP A 132 -15.58 -24.35 -45.03
C ASP A 132 -14.34 -25.25 -45.24
N ALA A 133 -14.72 -26.48 -45.61
CA ALA A 133 -14.08 -27.48 -46.48
C ALA A 133 -13.13 -28.54 -45.87
N GLU A 134 -13.72 -29.73 -45.70
CA GLU A 134 -13.24 -31.08 -46.06
C GLU A 134 -11.75 -31.42 -45.84
N SER A 135 -11.46 -32.32 -44.89
CA SER A 135 -11.07 -33.71 -45.21
C SER A 135 -10.61 -34.49 -43.95
N SER A 136 -10.82 -35.81 -44.04
CA SER A 136 -10.07 -36.91 -43.42
C SER A 136 -10.18 -37.13 -41.90
N ASP A 137 -10.87 -38.23 -41.60
CA ASP A 137 -10.84 -39.03 -40.38
C ASP A 137 -9.41 -39.32 -39.91
N ASP A 138 -9.10 -38.95 -38.67
CA ASP A 138 -8.10 -39.64 -37.83
C ASP A 138 -8.50 -39.44 -36.35
N GLU A 139 -9.17 -40.46 -35.83
CA GLU A 139 -9.48 -40.66 -34.41
C GLU A 139 -8.19 -41.01 -33.65
N GLU A 140 -7.48 -40.01 -33.15
CA GLU A 140 -6.43 -40.21 -32.13
C GLU A 140 -6.81 -39.54 -30.81
N HIS A 141 -6.83 -40.38 -29.78
CA HIS A 141 -6.99 -40.08 -28.36
C HIS A 141 -6.27 -38.79 -27.94
N ARG A 142 -7.03 -37.69 -27.82
CA ARG A 142 -6.61 -36.53 -27.02
C ARG A 142 -6.73 -36.89 -25.54
N PRO A 143 -5.64 -36.87 -24.75
CA PRO A 143 -5.76 -36.92 -23.30
C PRO A 143 -6.54 -35.69 -22.85
N ALA A 144 -7.55 -35.93 -21.99
CA ALA A 144 -8.39 -34.89 -21.41
C ALA A 144 -7.53 -33.72 -20.94
N SER A 145 -7.75 -32.55 -21.54
CA SER A 145 -7.14 -31.31 -21.09
C SER A 145 -7.43 -31.16 -19.59
N PRO A 146 -6.42 -30.80 -18.77
CA PRO A 146 -6.65 -30.57 -17.35
C PRO A 146 -7.76 -29.53 -17.24
N THR A 147 -8.83 -29.94 -16.58
CA THR A 147 -10.01 -29.14 -16.23
C THR A 147 -9.57 -27.72 -15.91
N ASP A 148 -10.12 -26.74 -16.65
CA ASP A 148 -10.05 -25.32 -16.32
C ASP A 148 -10.14 -25.19 -14.81
N SER A 149 -9.06 -24.74 -14.18
CA SER A 149 -9.04 -24.43 -12.77
C SER A 149 -10.25 -23.55 -12.51
N GLU A 150 -11.19 -24.01 -11.69
CA GLU A 150 -12.34 -23.22 -11.27
C GLU A 150 -11.79 -21.88 -10.78
N THR A 151 -11.86 -20.88 -11.65
CA THR A 151 -11.44 -19.54 -11.33
C THR A 151 -12.49 -19.09 -10.33
N HIS A 152 -12.15 -19.15 -9.04
CA HIS A 152 -13.03 -18.72 -7.98
C HIS A 152 -13.66 -17.40 -8.41
N ASP A 153 -14.98 -17.38 -8.54
CA ASP A 153 -15.68 -16.24 -9.06
C ASP A 153 -15.65 -15.13 -8.01
N ILE A 154 -14.57 -14.34 -8.03
CA ILE A 154 -14.38 -13.19 -7.13
C ILE A 154 -15.48 -12.14 -7.38
N THR A 155 -16.22 -12.22 -8.49
CA THR A 155 -17.29 -11.26 -8.79
C THR A 155 -18.48 -11.37 -7.85
N ASP A 156 -18.63 -12.49 -7.13
CA ASP A 156 -19.65 -12.66 -6.10
C ASP A 156 -19.28 -12.02 -4.74
N ASP A 157 -18.07 -11.48 -4.56
CA ASP A 157 -17.76 -10.72 -3.35
C ASP A 157 -18.31 -9.28 -3.47
N PRO A 158 -19.37 -8.92 -2.72
CA PRO A 158 -19.99 -7.59 -2.81
C PRO A 158 -19.06 -6.44 -2.38
N LEU A 159 -17.92 -6.73 -1.77
CA LEU A 159 -16.98 -5.75 -1.24
C LEU A 159 -15.68 -5.65 -2.06
N PHE A 160 -15.45 -6.53 -3.05
CA PHE A 160 -14.31 -6.42 -3.97
C PHE A 160 -14.51 -5.24 -4.95
N ARG A 161 -13.48 -4.41 -5.11
CA ARG A 161 -13.47 -3.28 -6.08
C ARG A 161 -12.25 -3.40 -6.98
N SER A 162 -12.46 -3.40 -8.28
CA SER A 162 -11.37 -3.31 -9.25
C SER A 162 -10.80 -1.89 -9.32
N ARG A 163 -9.54 -1.72 -9.74
CA ARG A 163 -8.99 -0.38 -10.00
C ARG A 163 -9.83 0.41 -11.01
N ALA A 164 -10.41 -0.28 -11.99
CA ALA A 164 -11.32 0.31 -12.96
C ALA A 164 -12.62 0.80 -12.30
N SER A 165 -13.12 0.10 -11.27
CA SER A 165 -14.33 0.51 -10.56
C SER A 165 -14.11 1.69 -9.62
N LEU A 166 -12.86 2.04 -9.25
CA LEU A 166 -12.58 3.26 -8.47
C LEU A 166 -13.09 4.54 -9.15
N PHE A 167 -13.17 4.53 -10.48
CA PHE A 167 -13.60 5.68 -11.30
C PHE A 167 -14.97 5.50 -11.95
N ASN A 168 -15.63 4.35 -11.77
CA ASN A 168 -16.95 4.09 -12.36
C ASN A 168 -18.04 4.64 -11.43
N ALA A 169 -18.35 5.94 -11.56
CA ALA A 169 -19.39 6.61 -10.78
C ALA A 169 -20.77 5.94 -10.87
N PHE A 170 -21.06 5.20 -11.94
CA PHE A 170 -22.36 4.52 -12.15
C PHE A 170 -22.63 3.33 -11.22
N GLN A 171 -21.60 2.72 -10.61
CA GLN A 171 -21.81 1.71 -9.56
C GLN A 171 -21.89 2.30 -8.15
N ALA A 172 -21.50 3.57 -7.97
CA ALA A 172 -21.55 4.26 -6.68
C ALA A 172 -22.95 4.81 -6.33
N GLY A 173 -23.95 4.64 -7.21
CA GLY A 173 -25.28 5.22 -7.06
C GLY A 173 -26.21 4.56 -6.02
N SER A 174 -25.86 3.42 -5.41
CA SER A 174 -26.72 2.76 -4.41
C SER A 174 -26.07 2.47 -3.06
N GLN A 175 -24.74 2.43 -2.99
CA GLN A 175 -24.03 2.55 -1.73
C GLN A 175 -23.61 4.00 -1.60
N SER A 176 -24.52 4.82 -1.06
CA SER A 176 -24.11 6.03 -0.37
C SER A 176 -22.88 5.66 0.46
N MET A 177 -21.74 6.26 0.14
CA MET A 177 -20.65 6.37 1.10
C MET A 177 -21.22 7.21 2.24
N VAL A 178 -22.09 6.62 3.05
CA VAL A 178 -22.16 6.97 4.45
C VAL A 178 -20.70 6.87 4.84
N PRO A 179 -20.03 8.00 5.18
CA PRO A 179 -18.69 7.91 5.69
C PRO A 179 -18.78 6.84 6.77
N ASP A 180 -18.04 5.74 6.64
CA ASP A 180 -17.88 4.78 7.73
C ASP A 180 -17.67 5.67 8.94
N ASP A 181 -18.65 5.70 9.85
CA ASP A 181 -18.64 6.68 10.93
C ASP A 181 -17.33 6.36 11.64
N GLU A 182 -16.34 7.26 11.55
CA GLU A 182 -14.93 6.90 11.83
C GLU A 182 -14.73 6.51 13.30
N ASN A 183 -15.79 6.64 14.11
CA ASN A 183 -15.93 6.25 15.50
C ASN A 183 -16.48 4.83 15.71
N ASP A 184 -16.94 4.15 14.66
CA ASP A 184 -17.49 2.80 14.78
C ASP A 184 -16.36 1.78 14.93
N GLN A 185 -16.48 0.97 15.99
CA GLN A 185 -15.62 -0.16 16.24
C GLN A 185 -15.62 -1.09 15.00
N PRO A 186 -14.46 -1.59 14.54
CA PRO A 186 -14.39 -2.46 13.36
C PRO A 186 -15.37 -3.64 13.47
N TRP A 187 -16.06 -3.97 12.39
CA TRP A 187 -17.13 -4.98 12.42
C TRP A 187 -16.68 -6.34 12.95
N ALA A 188 -15.41 -6.69 12.75
CA ALA A 188 -14.83 -7.93 13.27
C ALA A 188 -14.90 -8.05 14.81
N PHE A 189 -15.11 -6.94 15.53
CA PHE A 189 -15.34 -6.97 16.98
C PHE A 189 -16.68 -7.58 17.38
N ASN A 190 -17.68 -7.53 16.49
CA ASN A 190 -18.98 -8.17 16.67
C ASN A 190 -18.98 -9.65 16.22
N ASP A 191 -17.96 -10.07 15.47
CA ASP A 191 -17.79 -11.46 15.06
C ASP A 191 -17.24 -12.33 16.20
N HIS A 192 -17.53 -13.63 16.14
CA HIS A 192 -16.96 -14.64 17.02
C HIS A 192 -15.41 -14.57 17.03
N PRO A 193 -14.73 -14.72 18.19
CA PRO A 193 -13.26 -14.63 18.26
C PRO A 193 -12.51 -15.56 17.29
N ALA A 194 -13.04 -16.75 17.02
CA ALA A 194 -12.47 -17.68 16.05
C ALA A 194 -12.54 -17.15 14.60
N ILE A 195 -13.65 -16.50 14.21
CA ILE A 195 -13.80 -15.85 12.90
C ILE A 195 -12.79 -14.71 12.79
N ARG A 196 -12.70 -13.86 13.82
CA ARG A 196 -11.73 -12.76 13.87
C ARG A 196 -10.29 -13.26 13.75
N HIS A 197 -9.95 -14.36 14.42
CA HIS A 197 -8.63 -14.97 14.31
C HIS A 197 -8.35 -15.48 12.90
N ALA A 198 -9.33 -16.13 12.23
CA ALA A 198 -9.19 -16.53 10.83
C ALA A 198 -8.87 -15.33 9.92
N TYR A 199 -9.58 -14.21 10.11
CA TYR A 199 -9.32 -12.95 9.39
C TYR A 199 -7.93 -12.39 9.65
N ILE A 200 -7.52 -12.30 10.92
CA ILE A 200 -6.18 -11.83 11.29
C ILE A 200 -5.11 -12.72 10.64
N ARG A 201 -5.29 -14.04 10.67
CA ARG A 201 -4.31 -14.97 10.11
C ARG A 201 -4.12 -14.77 8.60
N VAL A 202 -5.23 -14.70 7.87
CA VAL A 202 -5.21 -14.48 6.42
C VAL A 202 -4.58 -13.12 6.10
N PHE A 203 -4.93 -12.08 6.85
CA PHE A 203 -4.34 -10.75 6.69
C PHE A 203 -2.83 -10.76 6.93
N LEU A 204 -2.35 -11.39 8.01
CA LEU A 204 -0.91 -11.47 8.31
C LEU A 204 -0.15 -12.24 7.24
N ASP A 205 -0.69 -13.36 6.76
CA ASP A 205 -0.04 -14.15 5.72
C ASP A 205 -0.02 -13.39 4.37
N ALA A 206 -1.05 -12.58 4.07
CA ALA A 206 -1.06 -11.69 2.91
C ALA A 206 -0.06 -10.53 3.06
N ALA A 207 -0.11 -9.80 4.16
CA ALA A 207 0.67 -8.58 4.38
C ALA A 207 2.17 -8.86 4.53
N PHE A 208 2.55 -9.97 5.20
CA PHE A 208 3.94 -10.22 5.59
C PHE A 208 4.57 -11.44 4.92
N LYS A 209 3.78 -12.35 4.32
CA LYS A 209 4.30 -13.58 3.70
C LYS A 209 4.02 -13.68 2.21
N GLY A 210 3.49 -12.61 1.60
CA GLY A 210 3.26 -12.54 0.16
C GLY A 210 2.18 -13.50 -0.34
N MET A 211 1.23 -13.90 0.52
CA MET A 211 0.08 -14.70 0.09
C MET A 211 -0.71 -13.94 -0.99
N LYS A 212 -1.00 -14.63 -2.09
CA LYS A 212 -1.79 -14.08 -3.20
C LYS A 212 -3.27 -14.02 -2.84
N HIS A 213 -4.04 -13.13 -3.49
CA HIS A 213 -5.49 -13.00 -3.27
C HIS A 213 -6.26 -14.31 -3.44
N GLU A 214 -5.92 -15.12 -4.45
CA GLU A 214 -6.55 -16.43 -4.70
C GLU A 214 -6.29 -17.41 -3.54
N SER A 215 -5.05 -17.48 -3.05
CA SER A 215 -4.70 -18.29 -1.89
C SER A 215 -5.39 -17.81 -0.61
N ALA A 216 -5.54 -16.49 -0.44
CA ALA A 216 -6.29 -15.92 0.67
C ALA A 216 -7.78 -16.29 0.62
N ALA A 217 -8.39 -16.23 -0.58
CA ALA A 217 -9.78 -16.64 -0.78
C ALA A 217 -10.00 -18.13 -0.49
N SER A 218 -9.13 -18.99 -1.02
CA SER A 218 -9.16 -20.43 -0.74
C SER A 218 -9.02 -20.74 0.77
N MET A 219 -8.11 -20.04 1.46
CA MET A 219 -7.95 -20.19 2.91
C MET A 219 -9.18 -19.74 3.69
N LEU A 220 -9.79 -18.61 3.31
CA LEU A 220 -11.04 -18.12 3.92
C LEU A 220 -12.20 -19.10 3.71
N ASP A 221 -12.34 -19.64 2.50
CA ASP A 221 -13.35 -20.66 2.21
C ASP A 221 -13.14 -21.92 3.06
N GLY A 222 -11.88 -22.36 3.23
CA GLY A 222 -11.53 -23.44 4.14
C GLY A 222 -11.97 -23.17 5.59
N PHE A 223 -11.70 -21.98 6.12
CA PHE A 223 -12.17 -21.58 7.46
C PHE A 223 -13.69 -21.57 7.56
N ARG A 224 -14.37 -21.04 6.55
CA ARG A 224 -15.84 -21.00 6.51
C ARG A 224 -16.46 -22.38 6.60
N VAL A 225 -15.97 -23.35 5.82
CA VAL A 225 -16.45 -24.75 5.86
C VAL A 225 -16.29 -25.36 7.25
N VAL A 226 -15.15 -25.10 7.92
CA VAL A 226 -14.91 -25.56 9.29
C VAL A 226 -15.93 -24.97 10.26
N PHE A 227 -16.22 -23.66 10.16
CA PHE A 227 -17.20 -23.00 11.02
C PHE A 227 -18.64 -23.45 10.74
N GLU A 228 -19.02 -23.64 9.48
CA GLU A 228 -20.35 -24.17 9.10
C GLU A 228 -20.56 -25.60 9.62
N SER A 229 -19.53 -26.45 9.55
CA SER A 229 -19.56 -27.80 10.13
C SER A 229 -19.75 -27.78 11.65
N ALA A 230 -19.00 -26.92 12.35
CA ALA A 230 -19.16 -26.74 13.80
C ALA A 230 -20.53 -26.13 14.16
N ALA A 231 -21.06 -25.23 13.34
CA ALA A 231 -22.40 -24.67 13.52
C ALA A 231 -23.51 -25.72 13.35
N ALA A 232 -23.35 -26.66 12.41
CA ALA A 232 -24.26 -27.80 12.28
C ALA A 232 -24.24 -28.72 13.51
N ALA A 233 -23.14 -28.73 14.26
CA ALA A 233 -23.03 -29.44 15.55
C ALA A 233 -23.59 -28.63 16.74
N GLY A 234 -24.17 -27.45 16.51
CA GLY A 234 -24.82 -26.62 17.54
C GLY A 234 -23.95 -25.54 18.16
N VAL A 235 -22.75 -25.26 17.61
CA VAL A 235 -21.90 -24.16 18.06
C VAL A 235 -22.30 -22.86 17.37
N GLU A 236 -22.61 -21.81 18.13
CA GLU A 236 -22.98 -20.53 17.54
C GLU A 236 -21.75 -19.70 17.15
N TYR A 237 -21.73 -19.18 15.92
CA TYR A 237 -20.69 -18.29 15.41
C TYR A 237 -21.30 -16.98 14.92
N PRO A 238 -21.49 -15.98 15.81
CA PRO A 238 -21.89 -14.64 15.40
C PRO A 238 -20.99 -14.12 14.28
N GLY A 239 -21.60 -13.64 13.19
CA GLY A 239 -20.89 -13.14 12.00
C GLY A 239 -20.71 -14.15 10.87
N LEU A 240 -20.97 -15.45 11.09
CA LEU A 240 -20.77 -16.50 10.07
C LEU A 240 -21.63 -16.31 8.82
N SER A 241 -22.87 -15.83 8.97
CA SER A 241 -23.78 -15.59 7.83
C SER A 241 -23.21 -14.59 6.81
N ASN A 242 -22.33 -13.70 7.26
CA ASN A 242 -21.73 -12.64 6.44
C ASN A 242 -20.20 -12.85 6.28
N PHE A 243 -19.69 -14.07 6.53
CA PHE A 243 -18.25 -14.33 6.61
C PHE A 243 -17.47 -13.82 5.38
N ALA A 244 -16.37 -13.09 5.62
CA ALA A 244 -15.52 -12.55 4.56
C ALA A 244 -14.84 -13.65 3.73
N ARG A 245 -14.91 -13.54 2.39
CA ARG A 245 -14.34 -14.53 1.47
C ARG A 245 -13.16 -14.00 0.64
N THR A 246 -12.90 -12.70 0.67
CA THR A 246 -11.73 -12.10 0.01
C THR A 246 -10.92 -11.24 0.96
N LEU A 247 -9.64 -11.03 0.60
CA LEU A 247 -8.73 -10.20 1.38
C LEU A 247 -9.24 -8.75 1.56
N PRO A 248 -9.74 -8.02 0.53
CA PRO A 248 -10.29 -6.68 0.74
C PRO A 248 -11.44 -6.65 1.74
N THR A 249 -12.29 -7.68 1.73
CA THR A 249 -13.42 -7.81 2.68
C THR A 249 -12.93 -8.07 4.11
N VAL A 250 -11.90 -8.91 4.25
CA VAL A 250 -11.19 -9.12 5.52
C VAL A 250 -10.60 -7.81 6.04
N GLU A 251 -9.90 -7.05 5.18
CA GLU A 251 -9.28 -5.79 5.56
C GLU A 251 -10.32 -4.77 6.04
N LYS A 252 -11.46 -4.67 5.37
CA LYS A 252 -12.58 -3.80 5.79
C LYS A 252 -13.15 -4.24 7.13
N ARG A 253 -13.44 -5.52 7.32
CA ARG A 253 -13.96 -6.05 8.59
C ARG A 253 -13.01 -5.81 9.76
N LEU A 254 -11.71 -5.97 9.53
CA LEU A 254 -10.67 -5.73 10.53
C LEU A 254 -10.40 -4.23 10.76
N GLY A 255 -10.97 -3.32 9.96
CA GLY A 255 -10.68 -1.88 10.05
C GLY A 255 -9.26 -1.52 9.58
N VAL A 256 -8.60 -2.42 8.84
CA VAL A 256 -7.24 -2.22 8.32
C VAL A 256 -7.20 -1.84 6.84
N SER A 257 -8.35 -1.83 6.14
CA SER A 257 -8.46 -1.33 4.77
C SER A 257 -8.14 0.16 4.70
N THR A 258 -7.23 0.56 3.80
CA THR A 258 -6.84 1.95 3.58
C THR A 258 -7.55 2.60 2.40
N ASP A 259 -8.34 1.82 1.64
CA ASP A 259 -9.02 2.27 0.42
C ASP A 259 -9.96 3.45 0.68
N SER A 260 -10.62 3.48 1.85
CA SER A 260 -11.51 4.59 2.25
C SER A 260 -10.77 5.87 2.62
N LEU A 261 -9.47 5.80 2.92
CA LEU A 261 -8.65 6.97 3.27
C LEU A 261 -8.11 7.68 2.03
N ILE A 262 -7.88 6.94 0.94
CA ILE A 262 -7.23 7.46 -0.26
C ILE A 262 -8.31 7.95 -1.23
N THR A 263 -8.37 9.26 -1.41
CA THR A 263 -9.14 9.91 -2.47
C THR A 263 -8.28 9.99 -3.73
N TYR A 264 -8.75 9.42 -4.84
CA TYR A 264 -8.03 9.44 -6.12
C TYR A 264 -8.52 10.57 -7.01
N PHE A 265 -7.96 11.76 -6.84
CA PHE A 265 -8.21 12.86 -7.79
C PHE A 265 -7.65 12.52 -9.17
N PHE A 266 -8.23 13.10 -10.21
CA PHE A 266 -7.57 13.14 -11.51
C PHE A 266 -7.14 14.56 -11.84
N LEU A 267 -6.04 14.68 -12.57
CA LEU A 267 -5.42 15.96 -12.88
C LEU A 267 -5.43 16.23 -14.38
N CYS A 268 -5.52 17.50 -14.74
CA CYS A 268 -5.12 17.94 -16.07
C CYS A 268 -3.62 17.73 -16.27
N ASN A 269 -3.22 17.09 -17.37
CA ASN A 269 -1.81 16.85 -17.68
C ASN A 269 -1.01 18.11 -18.10
N VAL A 270 -1.65 19.27 -18.21
CA VAL A 270 -1.01 20.55 -18.58
C VAL A 270 -1.04 21.54 -17.42
N CYS A 271 -2.22 21.91 -16.93
CA CYS A 271 -2.34 22.92 -15.85
C CYS A 271 -2.32 22.32 -14.44
N TRP A 272 -2.31 20.99 -14.29
CA TRP A 272 -2.30 20.27 -13.01
C TRP A 272 -3.50 20.56 -12.09
N LYS A 273 -4.56 21.19 -12.60
CA LYS A 273 -5.79 21.40 -11.84
C LYS A 273 -6.35 20.04 -11.39
N PRO A 274 -6.62 19.86 -10.08
CA PRO A 274 -7.26 18.66 -9.57
C PRO A 274 -8.77 18.69 -9.81
N HIS A 275 -9.33 17.51 -10.09
CA HIS A 275 -10.74 17.27 -10.32
C HIS A 275 -11.24 16.13 -9.43
N SER A 276 -12.44 16.28 -8.89
CA SER A 276 -13.07 15.25 -8.04
C SER A 276 -13.36 13.99 -8.86
N PRO A 277 -13.15 12.77 -8.32
CA PRO A 277 -13.50 11.52 -9.02
C PRO A 277 -14.94 11.49 -9.54
N SER A 278 -15.88 12.12 -8.81
CA SER A 278 -17.30 12.19 -9.18
C SER A 278 -17.58 13.01 -10.45
N GLU A 279 -16.67 13.92 -10.83
CA GLU A 279 -16.82 14.73 -12.05
C GLU A 279 -16.56 13.91 -13.32
N LEU A 280 -15.75 12.84 -13.24
CA LEU A 280 -15.26 12.12 -14.42
C LEU A 280 -16.39 11.59 -15.32
N ALA A 281 -17.49 11.13 -14.73
CA ALA A 281 -18.64 10.62 -15.46
C ALA A 281 -19.49 11.73 -16.09
N ASN A 282 -19.47 12.94 -15.52
CA ASN A 282 -20.30 14.07 -15.92
C ASN A 282 -19.61 15.03 -16.90
N LEU A 283 -18.30 14.87 -17.13
CA LEU A 283 -17.58 15.68 -18.11
C LEU A 283 -18.06 15.37 -19.54
N ASP A 284 -18.40 16.42 -20.29
CA ASP A 284 -18.82 16.29 -21.70
C ASP A 284 -17.65 16.00 -22.64
N SER A 285 -16.43 16.38 -22.24
CA SER A 285 -15.24 16.36 -23.09
C SER A 285 -14.01 15.85 -22.32
N PRO A 286 -13.08 15.13 -22.98
CA PRO A 286 -11.80 14.75 -22.39
C PRO A 286 -10.84 15.93 -22.16
N ASN A 287 -11.15 17.13 -22.65
CA ASN A 287 -10.30 18.30 -22.54
C ASN A 287 -10.51 19.05 -21.21
N CYS A 288 -9.48 19.77 -20.77
CA CYS A 288 -9.53 20.58 -19.56
C CYS A 288 -10.55 21.74 -19.69
N ASP A 289 -11.26 22.03 -18.61
CA ASP A 289 -12.25 23.12 -18.53
C ASP A 289 -11.61 24.51 -18.34
N GLN A 290 -10.29 24.57 -18.11
CA GLN A 290 -9.58 25.82 -17.86
C GLN A 290 -9.40 26.63 -19.14
N LEU A 291 -9.63 27.95 -19.03
CA LEU A 291 -9.46 28.88 -20.15
C LEU A 291 -8.01 28.80 -20.68
N ASN A 292 -7.89 28.57 -22.00
CA ASN A 292 -6.61 28.41 -22.70
C ASN A 292 -5.76 27.21 -22.23
N CYS A 293 -6.40 26.12 -21.79
CA CYS A 293 -5.70 24.89 -21.45
C CYS A 293 -6.00 23.76 -22.45
N ASP A 294 -5.02 23.42 -23.27
CA ASP A 294 -5.09 22.29 -24.23
C ASP A 294 -4.89 20.91 -23.57
N GLY A 295 -4.93 20.86 -22.25
CA GLY A 295 -4.72 19.64 -21.49
C GLY A 295 -5.88 18.66 -21.60
N LYS A 296 -5.59 17.40 -21.30
CA LYS A 296 -6.56 16.30 -21.27
C LYS A 296 -6.71 15.78 -19.85
N LEU A 297 -7.95 15.48 -19.50
CA LEU A 297 -8.36 14.94 -18.20
C LEU A 297 -8.42 13.40 -18.25
N TYR A 298 -8.97 12.84 -19.33
CA TYR A 298 -9.14 11.40 -19.50
C TYR A 298 -9.01 10.95 -20.95
N THR A 299 -8.82 9.64 -21.11
CA THR A 299 -8.90 8.92 -22.38
C THR A 299 -10.15 8.06 -22.40
N VAL A 300 -10.70 7.82 -23.59
CA VAL A 300 -11.86 6.94 -23.79
C VAL A 300 -11.41 5.69 -24.53
N LYS A 301 -11.74 4.52 -23.98
CA LYS A 301 -11.54 3.23 -24.64
C LYS A 301 -12.88 2.52 -24.75
N ARG A 302 -13.29 2.18 -25.97
CA ARG A 302 -14.49 1.36 -26.20
C ARG A 302 -14.17 -0.10 -25.90
N LEU A 303 -14.94 -0.71 -25.00
CA LEU A 303 -14.83 -2.13 -24.67
C LEU A 303 -15.53 -2.99 -25.74
N SER A 304 -15.26 -4.30 -25.74
CA SER A 304 -15.95 -5.26 -26.62
C SER A 304 -17.46 -5.30 -26.39
N SER A 305 -17.91 -4.96 -25.17
CA SER A 305 -19.33 -4.78 -24.83
C SER A 305 -19.97 -3.54 -25.48
N GLY A 306 -19.19 -2.72 -26.19
CA GLY A 306 -19.64 -1.44 -26.74
C GLY A 306 -19.64 -0.29 -25.73
N VAL A 307 -19.48 -0.57 -24.43
CA VAL A 307 -19.41 0.43 -23.35
C VAL A 307 -18.12 1.23 -23.45
N GLU A 308 -18.23 2.55 -23.34
CA GLU A 308 -17.07 3.45 -23.30
C GLU A 308 -16.53 3.55 -21.88
N LYS A 309 -15.26 3.19 -21.70
CA LYS A 309 -14.54 3.33 -20.44
C LYS A 309 -13.70 4.59 -20.48
N ARG A 310 -13.98 5.52 -19.55
CA ARG A 310 -13.18 6.71 -19.31
C ARG A 310 -12.05 6.38 -18.34
N THR A 311 -10.81 6.69 -18.69
CA THR A 311 -9.62 6.45 -17.86
C THR A 311 -8.85 7.76 -17.68
N PRO A 312 -8.68 8.27 -16.45
CA PRO A 312 -7.89 9.47 -16.20
C PRO A 312 -6.50 9.40 -16.84
N VAL A 313 -6.04 10.53 -17.41
CA VAL A 313 -4.68 10.62 -17.96
C VAL A 313 -3.66 10.65 -16.83
N LEU A 314 -3.95 11.42 -15.79
CA LEU A 314 -3.11 11.59 -14.61
C LEU A 314 -3.96 11.44 -13.35
N THR A 315 -3.49 10.64 -12.39
CA THR A 315 -4.17 10.38 -11.11
C THR A 315 -3.29 10.85 -9.97
N LEU A 316 -3.89 11.53 -9.00
CA LEU A 316 -3.28 11.98 -7.76
C LEU A 316 -3.96 11.27 -6.57
N PRO A 317 -3.33 10.26 -5.98
CA PRO A 317 -3.80 9.74 -4.70
C PRO A 317 -3.57 10.79 -3.62
N PHE A 318 -4.60 11.06 -2.82
CA PHE A 318 -4.57 12.03 -1.75
C PHE A 318 -5.21 11.44 -0.51
N VAL A 319 -4.55 11.59 0.63
CA VAL A 319 -5.12 11.25 1.94
C VAL A 319 -5.17 12.55 2.74
N PRO A 320 -6.34 12.98 3.25
CA PRO A 320 -6.41 14.10 4.16
C PRO A 320 -5.48 13.84 5.37
N PRO A 321 -4.52 14.73 5.66
CA PRO A 321 -3.56 14.51 6.74
C PRO A 321 -4.22 14.26 8.09
N GLU A 322 -5.32 14.94 8.39
CA GLU A 322 -6.11 14.74 9.61
C GLU A 322 -6.57 13.29 9.77
N LYS A 323 -7.17 12.70 8.72
CA LYS A 323 -7.62 11.31 8.71
C LYS A 323 -6.46 10.32 8.85
N ALA A 324 -5.34 10.60 8.16
CA ALA A 324 -4.14 9.78 8.29
C ALA A 324 -3.62 9.78 9.73
N ILE A 325 -3.56 10.96 10.36
CA ILE A 325 -3.07 11.10 11.73
C ILE A 325 -4.03 10.45 12.72
N GLN A 326 -5.34 10.69 12.61
CA GLN A 326 -6.35 10.03 13.44
C GLN A 326 -6.21 8.51 13.40
N ARG A 327 -6.08 7.93 12.20
CA ARG A 327 -5.88 6.49 12.07
C ARG A 327 -4.58 6.01 12.70
N MET A 328 -3.50 6.78 12.60
CA MET A 328 -2.27 6.46 13.32
C MET A 328 -2.49 6.51 14.84
N CYS A 329 -3.22 7.51 15.36
CA CYS A 329 -3.53 7.61 16.79
C CYS A 329 -4.34 6.42 17.32
N LEU A 330 -5.22 5.84 16.49
CA LEU A 330 -6.05 4.69 16.85
C LEU A 330 -5.24 3.38 16.96
N GLN A 331 -3.98 3.35 16.51
CA GLN A 331 -3.13 2.18 16.69
C GLN A 331 -2.70 2.06 18.17
N PRO A 332 -2.92 0.89 18.81
CA PRO A 332 -2.51 0.67 20.20
C PRO A 332 -1.04 1.01 20.43
N GLY A 333 -0.76 1.80 21.47
CA GLY A 333 0.59 2.22 21.84
C GLY A 333 1.20 3.33 20.96
N LYS A 334 0.57 3.72 19.84
CA LYS A 334 1.16 4.71 18.93
C LYS A 334 1.31 6.08 19.55
N VAL A 335 0.32 6.53 20.32
CA VAL A 335 0.39 7.79 21.05
C VAL A 335 1.53 7.77 22.06
N ALA A 336 1.71 6.65 22.80
CA ALA A 336 2.81 6.50 23.74
C ALA A 336 4.18 6.52 23.02
N GLN A 337 4.30 5.82 21.89
CA GLN A 337 5.48 5.86 21.04
C GLN A 337 5.83 7.28 20.59
N TRP A 338 4.81 8.09 20.23
CA TRP A 338 5.02 9.49 19.87
C TRP A 338 5.41 10.40 21.02
N GLN A 339 5.42 9.93 22.27
CA GLN A 339 5.92 10.68 23.42
C GLN A 339 7.25 10.13 23.94
N GLU A 340 7.81 9.07 23.33
CA GLU A 340 9.04 8.41 23.79
C GLU A 340 10.29 9.31 23.72
N TRP A 341 10.29 10.30 22.83
CA TRP A 341 11.38 11.29 22.71
C TRP A 341 11.43 12.31 23.87
N ARG A 342 10.43 12.36 24.75
CA ARG A 342 10.40 13.34 25.85
C ARG A 342 11.48 13.07 26.89
N GLY A 343 12.27 14.10 27.20
CA GLY A 343 13.15 14.09 28.37
C GLY A 343 12.45 14.50 29.66
N SER A 344 13.19 14.47 30.77
CA SER A 344 12.71 14.95 32.08
C SER A 344 12.32 16.44 32.07
N GLU A 345 12.88 17.23 31.16
CA GLU A 345 12.62 18.66 30.98
C GLU A 345 11.38 18.95 30.11
N ASP A 346 10.86 17.95 29.40
CA ASP A 346 9.78 18.11 28.42
C ASP A 346 8.40 17.74 29.03
N VAL A 347 8.14 18.22 30.25
CA VAL A 347 6.91 17.96 31.02
C VAL A 347 5.69 18.54 30.30
N VAL A 348 4.61 17.76 30.24
CA VAL A 348 3.33 18.21 29.67
C VAL A 348 2.77 19.36 30.52
N GLY A 349 2.47 20.49 29.88
CA GLY A 349 1.87 21.64 30.54
C GLY A 349 2.25 22.99 29.94
N PRO A 350 1.85 24.10 30.58
CA PRO A 350 2.20 25.44 30.16
C PRO A 350 3.73 25.65 30.19
N MET A 351 4.35 25.80 29.03
CA MET A 351 5.80 25.99 28.93
C MET A 351 6.15 27.05 27.88
N PRO A 352 6.81 28.16 28.25
CA PRO A 352 7.14 29.24 27.31
C PRO A 352 8.17 28.79 26.28
N PRO A 353 8.11 29.26 25.01
CA PRO A 353 9.12 28.98 23.99
C PRO A 353 10.55 29.22 24.50
N SER A 354 11.50 28.41 24.04
CA SER A 354 12.91 28.63 24.37
C SER A 354 13.38 29.94 23.75
N THR A 355 14.08 30.75 24.53
CA THR A 355 14.77 31.95 24.03
C THR A 355 16.15 31.62 23.45
N LEU A 356 16.62 30.38 23.61
CA LEU A 356 17.90 29.94 23.07
C LEU A 356 17.82 29.80 21.56
N THR A 357 18.86 30.25 20.86
CA THR A 357 18.94 30.22 19.39
C THR A 357 20.30 29.74 18.93
N GLY A 358 20.34 28.98 17.83
CA GLY A 358 21.60 28.58 17.20
C GLY A 358 22.46 27.70 18.09
N TYR A 359 23.76 28.00 18.17
CA TYR A 359 24.73 27.22 18.94
C TYR A 359 24.51 27.31 20.46
N ASP A 360 23.92 28.40 20.96
CA ASP A 360 23.66 28.60 22.39
C ASP A 360 22.60 27.64 22.93
N ALA A 361 21.87 26.94 22.06
CA ALA A 361 20.85 26.00 22.45
C ALA A 361 21.39 24.59 22.75
N PHE A 362 22.67 24.33 22.46
CA PHE A 362 23.33 23.07 22.79
C PHE A 362 24.15 23.24 24.06
N THR A 363 23.96 22.32 25.03
CA THR A 363 24.75 22.34 26.27
C THR A 363 26.21 21.96 26.03
N ASP A 364 26.44 21.11 25.02
CA ASP A 364 27.74 20.66 24.59
C ASP A 364 27.72 20.56 23.06
N LEU A 365 28.69 21.21 22.39
CA LEU A 365 28.82 21.22 20.93
C LEU A 365 29.55 19.98 20.41
N ASP A 366 30.26 19.26 21.28
CA ASP A 366 31.03 18.07 20.93
C ASP A 366 30.18 16.79 21.03
N LEU A 367 29.00 16.86 21.66
CA LEU A 367 28.05 15.75 21.68
C LEU A 367 27.32 15.65 20.33
N PRO A 368 27.50 14.54 19.57
CA PRO A 368 26.75 14.35 18.34
C PRO A 368 25.27 14.15 18.64
N MET A 369 24.40 14.72 17.80
CA MET A 369 22.96 14.42 17.83
C MET A 369 22.75 12.95 17.49
N LYS A 370 22.01 12.22 18.33
CA LYS A 370 21.63 10.81 18.10
C LYS A 370 20.41 10.73 17.18
N ASP A 371 19.46 11.64 17.36
CA ASP A 371 18.28 11.76 16.50
C ASP A 371 17.82 13.22 16.34
N ILE A 372 16.67 13.42 15.67
CA ILE A 372 16.12 14.75 15.39
C ILE A 372 15.60 15.48 16.64
N SER A 373 15.25 14.75 17.70
CA SER A 373 14.71 15.30 18.95
C SER A 373 15.79 15.94 19.82
N ASP A 374 17.06 15.59 19.59
CA ASP A 374 18.23 16.28 20.17
C ASP A 374 18.44 17.69 19.58
N GLY A 375 17.90 17.94 18.39
CA GLY A 375 18.04 19.22 17.72
C GLY A 375 17.36 20.36 18.47
N TRP A 376 18.05 21.50 18.63
CA TRP A 376 17.48 22.68 19.29
C TRP A 376 16.14 23.12 18.72
N GLY A 377 15.97 22.97 17.40
CA GLY A 377 14.75 23.33 16.68
C GLY A 377 13.52 22.62 17.23
N TRP A 378 13.67 21.38 17.71
CA TRP A 378 12.59 20.58 18.27
C TRP A 378 11.92 21.26 19.47
N ARG A 379 12.72 21.78 20.42
CA ARG A 379 12.24 22.50 21.62
C ARG A 379 11.94 23.98 21.36
N ALA A 380 12.48 24.54 20.29
CA ALA A 380 12.23 25.92 19.90
C ALA A 380 10.90 26.12 19.17
N VAL A 381 10.27 25.05 18.66
CA VAL A 381 8.96 25.15 18.00
C VAL A 381 7.91 25.65 18.98
N GLN A 382 7.32 26.81 18.65
CA GLN A 382 6.18 27.37 19.34
C GLN A 382 4.87 26.79 18.78
N ALA A 383 3.96 26.40 19.67
CA ALA A 383 2.60 26.02 19.35
C ALA A 383 1.70 27.25 19.19
N GLY A 384 0.58 27.10 18.46
CA GLY A 384 -0.37 28.20 18.23
C GLY A 384 0.04 29.19 17.13
N LEU A 385 1.09 28.85 16.37
CA LEU A 385 1.50 29.63 15.20
C LEU A 385 0.55 29.40 14.02
N GLU A 386 0.08 30.48 13.40
CA GLU A 386 -0.64 30.47 12.14
C GLU A 386 0.24 31.08 11.05
N ARG A 387 0.34 30.39 9.91
CA ARG A 387 1.04 30.92 8.74
C ARG A 387 0.22 32.02 8.08
N ARG A 388 0.68 33.27 8.18
CA ARG A 388 0.03 34.44 7.57
C ARG A 388 0.86 35.01 6.42
N ARG A 389 0.16 35.40 5.36
CA ARG A 389 0.76 36.05 4.20
C ARG A 389 0.69 37.57 4.40
N ASN A 390 1.83 38.20 4.65
CA ASN A 390 1.94 39.65 4.77
C ASN A 390 2.42 40.23 3.42
N GLY A 391 1.49 40.42 2.49
CA GLY A 391 1.80 40.98 1.17
C GLY A 391 2.18 39.92 0.12
N LYS A 392 2.79 40.35 -0.99
CA LYS A 392 2.95 39.47 -2.17
C LYS A 392 3.96 38.32 -1.93
N TRP A 393 5.00 38.55 -1.14
CA TRP A 393 6.13 37.62 -1.04
C TRP A 393 6.51 37.21 0.38
N GLU A 394 5.92 37.84 1.39
CA GLU A 394 6.28 37.56 2.77
C GLU A 394 5.24 36.62 3.40
N ILE A 395 5.77 35.53 3.95
CA ILE A 395 5.04 34.55 4.74
C ILE A 395 5.70 34.57 6.12
N ARG A 396 4.90 34.78 7.16
CA ARG A 396 5.34 34.74 8.55
C ARG A 396 4.45 33.80 9.33
N ASP A 397 5.05 33.03 10.22
CA ASP A 397 4.31 32.27 11.21
C ASP A 397 4.07 33.20 12.41
N VAL A 398 2.81 33.48 12.74
CA VAL A 398 2.40 34.46 13.76
C VAL A 398 1.69 33.71 14.89
N ASP A 399 2.06 33.97 16.15
CA ASP A 399 1.29 33.45 17.29
C ASP A 399 -0.04 34.20 17.38
N VAL A 400 -1.12 33.55 16.96
CA VAL A 400 -2.47 34.14 16.93
C VAL A 400 -3.15 34.03 18.28
N THR A 401 -2.76 33.02 19.04
CA THR A 401 -3.38 32.67 20.32
C THR A 401 -2.67 33.30 21.50
N GLU A 402 -1.48 33.88 21.29
CA GLU A 402 -0.55 34.31 22.32
C GLU A 402 -0.32 33.21 23.37
N ALA A 403 -0.39 31.95 22.95
CA ALA A 403 -0.39 30.81 23.85
C ALA A 403 0.92 30.71 24.61
N LYS A 404 2.01 31.26 24.04
CA LYS A 404 3.38 31.17 24.60
C LYS A 404 3.66 29.74 25.06
N GLN A 405 3.40 28.80 24.17
CA GLN A 405 3.45 27.37 24.47
C GLN A 405 4.50 26.71 23.58
N ARG A 406 5.39 25.90 24.15
CA ARG A 406 6.26 25.00 23.39
C ARG A 406 5.45 23.85 22.85
N PHE A 407 5.73 23.50 21.60
CA PHE A 407 5.13 22.34 20.96
C PHE A 407 5.40 21.06 21.73
N VAL A 408 6.64 20.89 22.19
CA VAL A 408 7.06 19.71 22.95
C VAL A 408 6.31 19.54 24.27
N ALA A 409 5.70 20.58 24.83
CA ALA A 409 4.97 20.50 26.10
C ALA A 409 3.45 20.26 25.92
N LEU A 410 2.96 20.09 24.68
CA LEU A 410 1.57 19.69 24.42
C LEU A 410 1.36 18.20 24.75
N PRO A 411 0.21 17.77 25.32
CA PRO A 411 -0.01 16.36 25.70
C PRO A 411 0.20 15.35 24.57
N ASN A 412 -0.24 15.71 23.35
CA ASN A 412 -0.16 14.88 22.14
C ASN A 412 0.45 15.69 20.97
N GLY A 413 1.56 16.39 21.23
CA GLY A 413 2.23 17.17 20.19
C GLY A 413 2.80 16.27 19.08
N ILE A 414 2.34 16.47 17.84
CA ILE A 414 2.91 15.86 16.63
C ILE A 414 3.39 16.94 15.64
N ILE A 415 4.70 17.00 15.39
CA ILE A 415 5.27 17.85 14.34
C ILE A 415 5.30 17.06 13.05
N VAL A 416 4.58 17.51 12.02
CA VAL A 416 4.66 16.93 10.68
C VAL A 416 5.34 17.93 9.76
N GLN A 417 6.56 17.61 9.35
CA GLN A 417 7.32 18.43 8.42
C GLN A 417 7.40 17.74 7.06
N ILE A 418 6.90 18.44 6.03
CA ILE A 418 7.05 18.00 4.64
C ILE A 418 8.12 18.88 4.01
N ASN A 419 9.33 18.32 3.93
CA ASN A 419 10.43 18.93 3.21
C ASN A 419 10.26 18.62 1.73
N ILE A 420 9.77 19.61 0.99
CA ILE A 420 9.74 19.53 -0.47
C ILE A 420 11.04 20.17 -0.93
N ASP A 421 12.00 19.36 -1.38
CA ASP A 421 13.14 19.87 -2.11
C ASP A 421 12.72 20.16 -3.54
N TRP A 422 12.56 21.44 -3.84
CA TRP A 422 12.37 21.89 -5.21
C TRP A 422 13.76 21.86 -5.85
N CYS A 423 14.14 20.73 -6.45
CA CYS A 423 15.24 20.69 -7.40
C CYS A 423 14.84 21.50 -8.62
N VAL A 424 14.93 22.83 -8.52
CA VAL A 424 14.79 23.71 -9.68
C VAL A 424 16.00 23.43 -10.55
N HIS A 425 15.79 22.80 -11.70
CA HIS A 425 16.80 22.56 -12.73
C HIS A 425 17.19 23.87 -13.45
N SER A 426 17.35 24.96 -12.70
CA SER A 426 17.78 26.26 -13.20
C SER A 426 19.03 26.67 -12.44
N SER A 427 20.00 27.19 -13.17
CA SER A 427 21.35 27.60 -12.76
C SER A 427 21.41 28.69 -11.67
N PHE A 428 20.32 28.95 -10.95
CA PHE A 428 20.23 29.94 -9.89
C PHE A 428 19.93 29.26 -8.54
N ASN A 429 20.98 29.15 -7.74
CA ASN A 429 20.92 28.74 -6.33
C ASN A 429 20.02 29.69 -5.53
N THR A 430 18.76 29.30 -5.34
CA THR A 430 17.99 29.67 -4.15
C THR A 430 17.02 28.54 -3.84
N THR A 431 17.51 27.54 -3.11
CA THR A 431 16.66 26.62 -2.36
C THR A 431 16.06 27.36 -1.19
N LYS A 432 14.73 27.28 -1.04
CA LYS A 432 14.02 27.14 0.24
C LYS A 432 12.52 27.18 0.01
N SER A 433 11.86 26.09 0.38
CA SER A 433 10.46 26.11 0.82
C SER A 433 10.22 24.90 1.71
N MET A 434 10.31 25.14 3.02
CA MET A 434 9.92 24.19 4.06
C MET A 434 8.45 24.43 4.37
N VAL A 435 7.61 23.42 4.18
CA VAL A 435 6.23 23.45 4.65
C VAL A 435 6.15 22.59 5.91
N VAL A 436 6.06 23.25 7.06
CA VAL A 436 5.81 22.58 8.33
C VAL A 436 4.33 22.71 8.64
N PHE A 437 3.68 21.59 8.92
CA PHE A 437 2.33 21.56 9.46
C PHE A 437 2.44 21.22 10.94
N PHE A 438 1.92 22.10 11.79
CA PHE A 438 1.79 21.83 13.21
C PHE A 438 0.34 21.45 13.50
N ALA A 439 0.12 20.21 13.94
CA ALA A 439 -1.19 19.76 14.41
C ALA A 439 -1.09 19.50 15.91
N GLY A 440 -1.72 20.36 16.71
CA GLY A 440 -2.02 20.08 18.10
C GLY A 440 -3.42 19.49 18.19
N PHE A 441 -3.54 18.20 18.47
CA PHE A 441 -4.85 17.58 18.71
C PHE A 441 -5.29 17.95 20.13
N LYS A 442 -6.46 18.59 20.24
CA LYS A 442 -7.15 18.65 21.53
C LYS A 442 -7.68 17.23 21.82
N PRO A 443 -7.45 16.70 23.03
CA PRO A 443 -7.93 15.38 23.43
C PRO A 443 -9.46 15.28 23.37
#